data_AF-A0A8C4WPN4-F1
#
_entry.id   AF-A0A8C4WPN4-F1
#
_cell.length_a   1.000
_cell.length_b   1.000
_cell.length_c   1.000
_cell.angle_alpha   90.00
_cell.angle_beta   90.00
_cell.angle_gamma   90.00
#
_symmetry.space_group_name_H-M   'P 1'
#
loop_
_entity.id
_entity.type
_entity.pdbx_description
1 polymer ?
#
loop_
_entity_poly.entity_id
_entity_poly.type
_entity_poly.pdbx_seq_one_letter_code
_entity_poly.pdbx_strand_id
1 'polypeptide(L)'
;MLCHSEWKSGDYWIDPNQGCTLDAIKVFCNLETGETCVYANQPTVARKNWWTSKSHKDSKHVWFGESMTGGFQVSLLLSGHDFQ
;
A
#
# COMPACT_ATOMS: atom_id res chain seq x y z
N MET A 1 -6.13 -20.27 6.73
CA MET A 1 -4.95 -21.03 7.18
C MET A 1 -5.30 -22.05 8.26
N LEU A 2 -5.70 -21.63 9.47
CA LEU A 2 -5.93 -22.56 10.59
C LEU A 2 -7.27 -23.32 10.54
N CYS A 3 -8.32 -22.71 9.98
CA CYS A 3 -9.64 -23.34 9.84
C CYS A 3 -9.87 -23.95 8.46
N HIS A 4 -9.08 -23.52 7.47
CA HIS A 4 -9.09 -23.97 6.08
C HIS A 4 -7.64 -24.19 5.64
N SER A 5 -7.10 -25.36 5.96
CA SER A 5 -5.72 -25.74 5.64
C SER A 5 -5.53 -26.16 4.18
N GLU A 6 -6.64 -26.43 3.47
CA GLU A 6 -6.68 -26.84 2.08
C GLU A 6 -6.59 -25.67 1.09
N TRP A 7 -6.83 -24.45 1.56
CA TRP A 7 -6.77 -23.25 0.74
C TRP A 7 -5.34 -22.94 0.29
N LYS A 8 -5.22 -22.26 -0.85
CA LYS A 8 -3.93 -21.89 -1.46
C LYS A 8 -3.66 -20.40 -1.27
N SER A 9 -2.39 -20.01 -1.27
CA SER A 9 -2.02 -18.60 -1.28
C SER A 9 -2.66 -17.87 -2.46
N GLY A 10 -3.16 -16.66 -2.24
CA GLY A 10 -3.95 -15.94 -3.24
C GLY A 10 -4.66 -14.72 -2.67
N ASP A 11 -5.54 -14.13 -3.47
CA ASP A 11 -6.33 -12.96 -3.10
C ASP A 11 -7.56 -13.35 -2.27
N TYR A 12 -7.77 -12.67 -1.14
CA TYR A 12 -8.90 -12.87 -0.24
C TYR A 12 -9.46 -11.53 0.24
N TRP A 13 -10.73 -11.53 0.65
CA TRP A 13 -11.35 -10.42 1.37
C TRP A 13 -11.31 -10.71 2.86
N ILE A 14 -10.81 -9.76 3.65
CA ILE A 14 -10.72 -9.88 5.10
C ILE A 14 -11.30 -8.65 5.77
N ASP A 15 -11.93 -8.86 6.92
CA ASP A 15 -12.48 -7.81 7.77
C ASP A 15 -11.81 -7.91 9.16
N PRO A 16 -10.72 -7.15 9.41
CA PRO A 16 -9.97 -7.25 10.66
C PRO A 16 -10.63 -6.48 11.82
N ASN A 17 -11.35 -5.39 11.52
CA ASN A 17 -12.11 -4.60 12.49
C ASN A 17 -13.46 -5.23 12.83
N GLN A 18 -13.89 -6.22 12.05
CA GLN A 18 -15.18 -6.89 12.16
C GLN A 18 -16.34 -5.91 11.92
N GLY A 19 -17.56 -6.37 12.20
CA GLY A 19 -18.74 -5.54 12.14
C GLY A 19 -19.28 -5.44 10.72
N CYS A 20 -19.12 -4.28 10.09
CA CYS A 20 -19.74 -4.02 8.80
C CYS A 20 -18.94 -4.67 7.67
N THR A 21 -19.34 -5.86 7.22
CA THR A 21 -18.62 -6.61 6.17
C THR A 21 -18.44 -5.88 4.83
N LEU A 22 -19.06 -4.71 4.63
CA LEU A 22 -18.90 -3.87 3.44
C LEU A 22 -17.59 -3.07 3.42
N ASP A 23 -16.87 -2.95 4.55
CA ASP A 23 -15.56 -2.29 4.61
C ASP A 23 -14.38 -3.29 4.52
N ALA A 24 -14.66 -4.58 4.39
CA ALA A 24 -13.67 -5.65 4.26
C ALA A 24 -12.70 -5.38 3.10
N ILE A 25 -11.39 -5.53 3.34
CA ILE A 25 -10.31 -5.20 2.41
C ILE A 25 -9.83 -6.40 1.58
N LYS A 26 -9.45 -6.14 0.34
CA LYS A 26 -8.82 -7.14 -0.53
C LYS A 26 -7.31 -7.20 -0.26
N VAL A 27 -6.82 -8.39 0.06
CA VAL A 27 -5.42 -8.67 0.42
C VAL A 27 -4.91 -9.91 -0.30
N PHE A 28 -3.60 -10.06 -0.38
CA PHE A 28 -3.00 -11.35 -0.71
C PHE A 28 -2.67 -12.10 0.59
N CYS A 29 -3.19 -13.30 0.76
CA CYS A 29 -2.83 -14.17 1.87
C CYS A 29 -1.79 -15.19 1.39
N ASN A 30 -0.61 -15.20 2.02
CA ASN A 30 0.32 -16.30 1.88
C ASN A 30 0.00 -17.34 2.94
N LEU A 31 -0.67 -18.42 2.56
CA LEU A 31 -1.13 -19.44 3.51
C LEU A 31 -0.03 -20.43 3.91
N GLU A 32 1.11 -20.42 3.21
CA GLU A 32 2.29 -21.21 3.59
C GLU A 32 3.02 -20.55 4.77
N THR A 33 3.12 -19.22 4.78
CA THR A 33 3.78 -18.44 5.84
C THR A 33 2.81 -17.88 6.89
N GLY A 34 1.53 -17.73 6.53
CA GLY A 34 0.51 -17.06 7.33
C GLY A 34 0.47 -15.54 7.18
N GLU A 35 1.15 -14.98 6.18
CA GLU A 35 1.19 -13.53 5.96
C GLU A 35 -0.10 -13.01 5.31
N THR A 36 -0.44 -11.78 5.66
CA THR A 36 -1.49 -10.99 5.01
C THR A 36 -0.84 -9.75 4.41
N CYS A 37 -0.83 -9.65 3.10
CA CYS A 37 -0.16 -8.59 2.36
C CYS A 37 -1.20 -7.61 1.80
N VAL A 38 -1.10 -6.35 2.22
CA VAL A 38 -1.97 -5.26 1.77
C VAL A 38 -1.29 -4.51 0.63
N TYR A 39 -2.03 -4.26 -0.45
CA TYR A 39 -1.52 -3.54 -1.62
C TYR A 39 -1.42 -2.03 -1.35
N ALA A 40 -0.43 -1.37 -1.95
CA ALA A 40 -0.44 0.09 -2.08
C ALA A 40 -1.45 0.50 -3.15
N ASN A 41 -2.18 1.60 -2.94
CA ASN A 41 -3.11 2.15 -3.93
C ASN A 41 -2.34 2.61 -5.20
N GLN A 42 -1.14 3.17 -5.01
CA GLN A 42 -0.19 3.47 -6.08
C GLN A 42 1.06 2.59 -5.93
N PRO A 43 1.10 1.41 -6.57
CA PRO A 43 2.18 0.44 -6.36
C PRO A 43 3.49 0.83 -7.02
N THR A 44 3.50 1.83 -7.90
CA THR A 44 4.69 2.26 -8.63
C THR A 44 4.82 3.78 -8.65
N VAL A 45 6.06 4.26 -8.60
CA VAL A 45 6.41 5.65 -8.81
C VAL A 45 7.08 5.77 -10.18
N ALA A 46 6.60 6.66 -11.03
CA ALA A 46 7.15 6.84 -12.38
C ALA A 46 8.66 7.16 -12.34
N ARG A 47 9.44 6.52 -13.21
CA ARG A 47 10.89 6.75 -13.29
C ARG A 47 11.16 8.02 -14.08
N LYS A 48 11.27 9.15 -13.39
CA LYS A 48 11.62 10.47 -13.96
C LYS A 48 12.46 11.28 -12.98
N ASN A 49 12.96 12.42 -13.45
CA ASN A 49 13.59 13.42 -12.58
C ASN A 49 12.51 14.11 -11.74
N TRP A 50 12.34 13.68 -10.50
CA TRP A 50 11.38 14.25 -9.55
C TRP A 50 11.89 15.50 -8.82
N TRP A 51 13.21 15.65 -8.77
CA TRP A 51 13.86 16.71 -8.04
C TRP A 51 15.13 17.17 -8.75
N THR A 52 15.45 18.44 -8.62
CA THR A 52 16.72 19.02 -9.06
C THR A 52 17.19 19.97 -7.97
N SER A 53 18.43 19.78 -7.50
CA SER A 53 18.98 20.67 -6.48
C SER A 53 19.32 22.03 -7.08
N LYS A 54 19.07 23.11 -6.33
CA LYS A 54 19.47 24.47 -6.71
C LYS A 54 20.93 24.78 -6.38
N SER A 55 21.60 23.96 -5.56
CA SER A 55 23.00 24.18 -5.14
C SER A 55 23.68 22.89 -4.70
N HIS A 56 24.98 22.74 -5.02
CA HIS A 56 25.80 21.62 -4.55
C HIS A 56 26.04 21.62 -3.04
N LYS A 57 25.79 22.74 -2.34
CA LYS A 57 25.87 22.82 -0.87
C LYS A 57 24.60 22.31 -0.16
N ASP A 58 23.50 22.07 -0.89
CA ASP A 58 22.22 21.62 -0.37
C ASP A 58 22.04 20.10 -0.48
N SER A 59 23.06 19.34 -0.10
CA SER A 59 22.93 17.88 0.05
C SER A 59 22.15 17.54 1.33
N LYS A 60 20.85 17.81 1.29
CA LYS A 60 19.91 17.47 2.37
C LYS A 60 18.99 16.35 1.90
N HIS A 61 18.48 15.57 2.84
CA HIS A 61 17.40 14.64 2.57
C HIS A 61 16.16 15.44 2.11
N VAL A 62 15.56 15.00 1.01
CA VAL A 62 14.35 15.61 0.43
C VAL A 62 13.26 14.55 0.41
N TRP A 63 12.17 14.79 1.13
CA TRP A 63 11.06 13.85 1.21
C TRP A 63 10.21 13.91 -0.05
N PHE A 64 9.99 12.75 -0.69
CA PHE A 64 9.21 12.66 -1.94
C PHE A 64 7.80 13.24 -1.80
N GLY A 65 7.02 12.71 -0.85
CA GLY A 65 5.61 13.08 -0.69
C GLY A 65 5.33 14.44 -0.04
N GLU A 66 6.37 15.17 0.35
CA GLU A 66 6.23 16.45 1.05
C GLU A 66 6.94 17.59 0.32
N SER A 67 8.11 17.34 -0.28
CA SER A 67 8.98 18.39 -0.82
C SER A 67 9.12 18.35 -2.34
N MET A 68 8.88 17.21 -3.00
CA MET A 68 9.02 17.09 -4.46
C MET A 68 7.70 17.43 -5.16
N THR A 69 7.75 18.25 -6.21
CA THR A 69 6.56 18.60 -6.98
C THR A 69 5.94 17.37 -7.64
N GLY A 70 4.67 17.11 -7.33
CA GLY A 70 3.93 15.94 -7.79
C GLY A 70 4.26 14.65 -7.03
N GLY A 71 5.07 14.72 -5.97
CA GLY A 71 5.22 13.63 -5.03
C GLY A 71 3.94 13.42 -4.21
N PHE A 72 3.81 12.23 -3.63
CA PHE A 72 2.65 11.83 -2.84
C PHE A 72 3.06 10.94 -1.68
N GLN A 73 2.24 10.90 -0.63
CA GLN A 73 2.35 9.90 0.43
C GLN A 73 1.79 8.57 -0.06
N VAL A 74 2.45 7.47 0.27
CA VAL A 74 1.96 6.14 -0.09
C VAL A 74 0.76 5.81 0.77
N SER A 75 -0.38 5.55 0.14
CA SER A 75 -1.57 5.00 0.79
C SER A 75 -1.74 3.52 0.44
N LEU A 76 -2.34 2.77 1.36
CA LEU A 76 -2.73 1.38 1.16
C LEU A 76 -4.13 1.32 0.54
N LEU A 77 -4.38 0.27 -0.24
CA LEU A 77 -5.68 -0.01 -0.84
C LEU A 77 -6.62 -0.52 0.26
N LEU A 78 -7.49 0.35 0.75
CA LEU A 78 -8.50 0.05 1.75
C LEU A 78 -9.87 0.27 1.12
N SER A 79 -10.67 -0.78 1.03
CA SER A 79 -12.10 -0.70 0.70
C SER A 79 -12.82 0.16 1.73
N GLY A 80 -13.55 1.17 1.23
CA GLY A 80 -14.30 2.11 2.05
C GLY A 80 -13.72 3.53 2.12
N HIS A 81 -12.45 3.74 1.74
CA HIS A 81 -11.82 5.07 1.75
C HIS A 81 -11.47 5.62 0.34
N ASP A 82 -11.67 4.82 -0.71
CA ASP A 82 -11.54 5.22 -2.13
C ASP A 82 -12.91 5.52 -2.80
N PHE A 83 -13.97 5.78 -2.01
CA PHE A 83 -15.23 6.38 -2.49
C PHE A 83 -15.33 7.85 -2.02
N GLN A 84 -14.35 8.68 -2.39
CA GLN A 84 -14.49 10.14 -2.30
C GLN A 84 -14.06 10.82 -3.59
#